data_AF-A0A0C3N8K5-F1
#
_entry.id   AF-A0A0C3N8K5-F1
#
_cell.length_a   1.000
_cell.length_b   1.000
_cell.length_c   1.000
_cell.angle_alpha   90.00
_cell.angle_beta   90.00
_cell.angle_gamma   90.00
#
_symmetry.space_group_name_H-M   'P 1'
#
loop_
_entity.id
_entity.type
_entity.pdbx_description
1 polymer ?
#
loop_
_entity_poly.entity_id
_entity_poly.type
_entity_poly.pdbx_seq_one_letter_code
_entity_poly.pdbx_strand_id
1 'polypeptide(L)' 'EKPHIFGEMFYDRKSRYSLNGQLIILPHNLLVMDYGLGHPGSVHDAWAFQGTRCESKCGKALIACNHWTWADSAYP' A
#
# COMPACT_ATOMS: atom_id res chain seq x y z
N GLU A 1 -8.13 2.32 22.25
CA GLU A 1 -8.42 3.76 22.21
C GLU A 1 -8.80 4.13 20.79
N LYS A 2 -9.82 4.97 20.57
CA LYS A 2 -10.35 5.29 19.23
C LYS A 2 -9.53 6.45 18.64
N PRO A 3 -9.01 6.33 17.40
CA PRO A 3 -8.33 7.46 16.75
C PRO A 3 -9.26 8.66 16.59
N HIS A 4 -8.79 9.85 16.93
CA HIS A 4 -9.56 11.11 16.82
C HIS A 4 -9.91 11.46 15.37
N ILE A 5 -9.04 11.11 14.43
CA ILE A 5 -9.20 11.41 13.00
C ILE A 5 -9.46 10.10 12.27
N PHE A 6 -10.54 10.04 11.49
CA PHE A 6 -10.96 8.87 10.70
C PHE A 6 -11.17 7.57 11.51
N GLY A 7 -11.44 7.66 12.82
CA GLY A 7 -11.53 6.48 13.69
C GLY A 7 -12.47 5.38 13.18
N GLU A 8 -13.65 5.73 12.68
CA GLU A 8 -14.60 4.74 12.13
C GLU A 8 -14.09 4.07 10.84
N MET A 9 -13.24 4.74 10.05
CA MET A 9 -12.71 4.18 8.79
C MET A 9 -11.72 3.04 9.02
N PHE A 10 -11.12 2.96 10.20
CA PHE A 10 -10.14 1.91 10.55
C PHE A 10 -10.74 0.80 11.40
N TYR A 11 -12.03 0.88 11.72
CA TYR A 11 -12.69 -0.09 12.57
C TYR A 11 -13.17 -1.29 11.75
N ASP A 12 -12.57 -2.45 11.99
CA ASP A 12 -12.87 -3.68 11.25
C ASP A 12 -14.13 -4.40 11.78
N ARG A 13 -14.63 -5.38 11.01
CA ARG A 13 -15.76 -6.24 11.42
C ARG A 13 -15.49 -7.02 12.71
N LYS A 14 -14.23 -7.20 13.11
CA LYS A 14 -13.82 -7.88 14.34
C LYS A 14 -13.76 -6.91 15.54
N SER A 15 -14.28 -5.69 15.39
CA SER A 15 -14.27 -4.66 16.43
C SER A 15 -12.85 -4.23 16.83
N ARG A 16 -11.92 -4.21 15.87
CA ARG A 16 -10.53 -3.79 16.08
C ARG A 16 -10.17 -2.65 15.14
N TYR A 17 -9.38 -1.72 15.63
CA TYR A 17 -8.76 -0.71 14.78
C TYR A 17 -7.57 -1.34 14.05
N SER A 18 -7.59 -1.32 12.72
CA SER A 18 -6.52 -1.86 11.87
C SER A 18 -6.32 -1.01 10.62
N LEU A 19 -5.08 -0.96 10.16
CA LEU A 19 -4.68 -0.27 8.94
C LEU A 19 -3.78 -1.20 8.13
N ASN A 20 -4.13 -1.44 6.88
CA ASN A 20 -3.21 -2.03 5.91
C ASN A 20 -2.34 -0.91 5.32
N GLY A 21 -1.03 -1.14 5.32
CA GLY A 21 -0.05 -0.28 4.68
C GLY A 21 0.85 -1.09 3.77
N GLN A 22 1.05 -0.61 2.55
CA GLN A 22 2.01 -1.16 1.61
C GLN A 22 3.17 -0.19 1.41
N LEU A 23 4.38 -0.74 1.30
CA LEU A 23 5.61 0.01 1.19
C LEU A 23 6.38 -0.43 -0.05
N ILE A 24 6.83 0.53 -0.84
CA ILE A 24 7.68 0.30 -2.01
C ILE A 24 9.07 0.83 -1.66
N ILE A 25 10.03 -0.08 -1.53
CA ILE A 25 11.40 0.24 -1.17
C ILE A 25 12.37 -0.09 -2.29
N LEU A 26 13.50 0.62 -2.30
CA LEU A 26 14.68 0.23 -3.06
C LEU A 26 15.58 -0.62 -2.15
N PRO A 27 15.74 -1.93 -2.38
CA PRO A 27 16.49 -2.80 -1.46
C PRO A 27 17.96 -2.41 -1.30
N HIS A 28 18.56 -1.79 -2.31
CA HIS A 28 19.98 -1.46 -2.33
C HIS A 28 20.37 -0.29 -1.42
N ASN A 29 19.43 0.59 -1.09
CA ASN A 29 19.66 1.77 -0.23
C ASN A 29 18.57 2.00 0.82
N LEU A 30 17.60 1.08 0.92
CA LEU A 30 16.45 1.12 1.82
C LEU A 30 15.57 2.38 1.68
N LEU A 31 15.68 3.07 0.53
CA LEU A 31 14.87 4.26 0.27
C LEU A 31 13.40 3.86 0.10
N VAL A 32 12.52 4.48 0.87
CA VAL A 32 11.08 4.42 0.67
C VAL A 32 10.71 5.30 -0.52
N MET A 33 10.33 4.67 -1.63
CA MET A 33 9.96 5.37 -2.85
C MET A 33 8.49 5.78 -2.84
N ASP A 34 7.63 4.94 -2.27
CA ASP A 34 6.19 5.16 -2.24
C ASP A 34 5.52 4.28 -1.18
N TYR A 35 4.29 4.64 -0.81
CA TYR A 35 3.47 3.87 0.11
C TYR A 35 1.97 4.05 -0.19
N GLY A 36 1.18 3.04 0.15
CA GLY A 36 -0.28 3.07 0.07
C GLY A 36 -0.90 2.75 1.43
N LEU A 37 -1.91 3.52 1.84
CA LEU A 37 -2.66 3.31 3.09
C LEU A 37 -4.15 3.22 2.79
N GLY A 38 -4.89 2.51 3.64
CA GLY A 38 -6.31 2.82 3.80
C GLY A 38 -7.32 1.74 3.45
N HIS A 39 -6.90 0.48 3.33
CA HIS A 39 -7.87 -0.61 3.26
C HIS A 39 -8.09 -1.23 4.65
N PRO A 40 -9.20 -0.92 5.35
CA PRO A 40 -9.58 -1.65 6.55
C PRO A 40 -9.93 -3.10 6.17
N GLY A 41 -9.17 -4.06 6.69
CA GLY A 41 -9.34 -5.49 6.43
C GLY A 41 -8.30 -6.10 5.48
N SER A 42 -8.49 -7.38 5.16
CA SER A 42 -7.59 -8.14 4.28
C SER A 42 -7.90 -7.78 2.83
N VAL A 43 -7.19 -6.80 2.28
CA VAL A 43 -7.21 -6.52 0.85
C VAL A 43 -6.07 -7.27 0.18
N HIS A 44 -6.37 -7.84 -0.99
CA HIS A 44 -5.39 -8.53 -1.81
C HIS A 44 -4.23 -7.60 -2.17
N ASP A 45 -2.99 -8.09 -2.08
CA ASP A 45 -1.81 -7.23 -2.20
C ASP A 45 -1.73 -6.49 -3.54
N ALA A 46 -2.11 -7.12 -4.64
CA ALA A 46 -2.23 -6.43 -5.92
C ALA A 46 -3.22 -5.24 -5.91
N TRP A 47 -4.33 -5.33 -5.17
CA TRP A 47 -5.30 -4.25 -5.10
C TRP A 47 -4.83 -3.09 -4.23
N ALA A 48 -4.15 -3.40 -3.13
CA ALA A 48 -3.51 -2.37 -2.33
C ALA A 48 -2.31 -1.73 -3.08
N PHE A 49 -1.64 -2.45 -3.98
CA PHE A 49 -0.57 -1.92 -4.82
C PHE A 49 -1.09 -0.91 -5.86
N GLN A 50 -2.27 -1.16 -6.44
CA GLN A 50 -2.94 -0.21 -7.34
C GLN A 50 -3.32 1.11 -6.65
N GLY A 51 -3.47 1.10 -5.33
CA GLY A 51 -3.68 2.31 -4.54
C GLY A 51 -2.43 3.19 -4.38
N THR A 52 -1.25 2.72 -4.78
CA THR A 52 0.01 3.47 -4.66
C THR A 52 0.22 4.43 -5.83
N ARG A 53 1.01 5.48 -5.62
CA ARG A 53 1.38 6.41 -6.69
C ARG A 53 2.20 5.69 -7.77
N CYS A 54 2.92 4.64 -7.40
CA CYS A 54 3.74 3.80 -8.24
C CYS A 54 2.94 3.07 -9.34
N GLU A 55 1.70 2.66 -9.07
CA GLU A 55 0.82 2.05 -10.07
C GLU A 55 -0.08 3.09 -10.77
N SER A 56 -0.50 4.14 -10.04
CA SER A 56 -1.30 5.23 -10.59
C SER A 56 -0.67 5.87 -11.85
N LYS A 57 -1.46 6.67 -12.60
CA LYS A 57 -1.03 7.38 -13.83
C LYS A 57 0.29 8.19 -13.70
N CYS A 58 0.77 8.47 -12.47
CA CYS A 58 2.02 9.18 -12.19
C CYS A 58 3.24 8.24 -11.93
N GLY A 59 3.05 6.91 -11.94
CA GLY A 59 4.07 5.91 -11.59
C GLY A 59 5.34 5.93 -12.46
N LYS A 60 5.23 6.41 -13.69
CA LYS A 60 6.37 6.62 -14.61
C LYS A 60 7.41 7.62 -14.11
N ALA A 61 7.05 8.48 -13.14
CA ALA A 61 8.00 9.39 -12.50
C ALA A 61 8.78 8.74 -11.35
N LEU A 62 8.24 7.66 -10.76
CA LEU A 62 8.85 6.95 -9.63
C LEU A 62 9.72 5.78 -10.10
N ILE A 63 9.26 5.06 -11.12
CA ILE A 63 10.03 4.01 -11.78
C ILE A 63 10.67 4.62 -13.03
N ALA A 64 11.98 4.83 -12.98
CA ALA A 64 12.74 5.33 -14.13
C ALA A 64 12.63 4.38 -15.33
N CYS A 65 12.82 4.91 -16.55
CA CYS A 65 12.79 4.11 -17.77
C CYS A 65 13.70 2.87 -17.66
N ASN A 66 13.20 1.72 -18.12
CA ASN A 66 13.86 0.40 -18.04
C ASN A 66 14.01 -0.21 -16.63
N HIS A 67 13.39 0.38 -15.61
CA HIS A 67 13.25 -0.26 -14.30
C HIS A 67 11.86 -0.88 -14.16
N TRP A 68 11.74 -1.81 -13.23
CA TRP A 68 10.52 -2.55 -12.94
C TRP A 68 10.52 -2.96 -11.46
N THR A 69 9.33 -3.23 -10.92
CA THR A 69 9.11 -3.54 -9.50
C THR A 69 8.63 -4.98 -9.36
N TRP A 70 9.06 -5.67 -8.30
CA TRP A 70 8.45 -6.95 -7.89
C TRP A 70 7.30 -6.69 -6.93
N ALA A 71 6.19 -7.42 -7.10
CA ALA A 71 5.09 -7.44 -6.15
C ALA A 71 4.61 -8.89 -5.98
N ASP A 72 4.08 -9.21 -4.80
CA ASP A 72 3.47 -10.52 -4.58
C ASP A 72 2.16 -10.63 -5.37
N SER A 73 2.14 -11.49 -6.39
CA SER A 73 0.92 -11.88 -7.07
C SER A 73 0.32 -13.03 -6.27
N ALA A 74 -0.84 -12.81 -5.63
CA ALA A 74 -1.40 -13.85 -4.76
C ALA A 74 -1.59 -15.19 -5.49
N TYR A 75 -1.70 -16.24 -4.69
CA TYR A 75 -1.88 -17.61 -5.15
C TYR A 75 -3.11 -17.76 -6.07
N PRO A 76 -3.03 -18.58 -7.14
CA PRO A 76 -4.16 -18.87 -8.04
C PRO A 76 -5.39 -19.46 -7.34
#